data_AF-A0A0R3MR09-F1
#
_entry.id   AF-A0A0R3MR09-F1
#
_cell.length_a   1.000
_cell.length_b   1.000
_cell.length_c   1.000
_cell.angle_alpha   90.00
_cell.angle_beta   90.00
_cell.angle_gamma   90.00
#
_symmetry.space_group_name_H-M   'P 1'
#
loop_
_entity.id
_entity.type
_entity.pdbx_description
1 polymer ?
#
loop_
_entity_poly.entity_id
_entity_poly.type
_entity_poly.pdbx_seq_one_letter_code
_entity_poly.pdbx_strand_id
1 'polypeptide(L)'
;MSIPSLLHKRARWFVALAWLLLVLSVLAYFIVGIGSAINARYHPQHEWVSYDRALVHLLQWVFWIAAAAAVGSSLALVLRRRVATSAFVVACWVGLVIGGTVYLNSVPRGPQHFDRYAGEMHFRIPWQFGPEGYSNGVDMFLCLDTLSGRYDEACRHGRQSQLSIYPAMDRFMGFVAETPWQRHPEKFAAAGVQSGHQAYVQSIPAEGRRPGLTLYYFLRSDPEGKTLRTVECFESGGCNHHTRLERYILYYTAPRTALPQWEEMDRKLKSLVDSWVVP
;
A
#
# COMPACT_ATOMS: atom_id res chain seq x y z
N MET A 1 3.88 56.59 -3.83
CA MET A 1 4.98 55.93 -4.58
C MET A 1 4.36 54.83 -5.42
N SER A 2 4.43 54.89 -6.75
CA SER A 2 3.69 53.97 -7.64
C SER A 2 4.45 52.65 -7.83
N ILE A 3 3.71 51.54 -7.95
CA ILE A 3 4.27 50.18 -8.17
C ILE A 3 5.33 50.14 -9.29
N PRO A 4 5.15 50.80 -10.45
CA PRO A 4 6.15 50.82 -11.51
C PRO A 4 7.45 51.53 -11.10
N SER A 5 7.38 52.57 -10.27
CA SER A 5 8.58 53.32 -9.84
C SER A 5 9.45 52.50 -8.89
N LEU A 6 8.83 51.64 -8.08
CA LEU A 6 9.51 50.76 -7.13
C LEU A 6 10.19 49.58 -7.85
N LEU A 7 9.49 48.96 -8.81
CA LEU A 7 10.03 47.90 -9.67
C LEU A 7 11.24 48.40 -10.48
N HIS A 8 11.14 49.59 -11.08
CA HIS A 8 12.23 50.17 -11.87
C HIS A 8 13.50 50.42 -11.03
N LYS A 9 13.36 50.95 -9.81
CA LYS A 9 14.51 51.26 -8.93
C LYS A 9 15.20 50.00 -8.39
N ARG A 10 14.48 48.90 -8.21
CA ARG A 10 15.00 47.66 -7.60
C ARG A 10 15.29 46.53 -8.60
N ALA A 11 15.22 46.76 -9.91
CA ALA A 11 15.38 45.72 -10.93
C ALA A 11 16.67 44.89 -10.80
N ARG A 12 17.80 45.48 -10.39
CA ARG A 12 19.06 44.74 -10.13
C ARG A 12 18.92 43.72 -9.00
N TRP A 13 18.20 44.06 -7.92
CA TRP A 13 17.92 43.16 -6.81
C TRP A 13 17.03 41.99 -7.24
N PHE A 14 16.05 42.22 -8.11
CA PHE A 14 15.21 41.16 -8.64
C PHE A 14 15.98 40.16 -9.51
N VAL A 15 16.97 40.61 -10.27
CA VAL A 15 17.86 39.71 -11.03
C VAL A 15 18.73 38.89 -10.07
N ALA A 16 19.35 39.52 -9.07
CA ALA A 16 20.12 38.79 -8.05
C ALA A 16 19.25 37.75 -7.31
N LEU A 17 18.00 38.10 -6.98
CA LEU A 17 17.03 37.19 -6.38
C LEU A 17 16.68 36.03 -7.32
N ALA A 18 16.50 36.28 -8.62
CA ALA A 18 16.21 35.23 -9.60
C ALA A 18 17.34 34.19 -9.68
N TRP A 19 18.61 34.63 -9.66
CA TRP A 19 19.76 33.73 -9.60
C TRP A 19 19.85 32.96 -8.28
N LEU A 20 19.58 33.63 -7.14
CA LEU A 20 19.55 32.96 -5.84
C LEU A 20 18.47 31.85 -5.82
N LEU A 21 17.28 32.15 -6.33
CA LEU A 21 16.19 31.19 -6.38
C LEU A 21 16.45 30.05 -7.39
N LEU A 22 17.22 30.30 -8.46
CA LEU A 22 17.72 29.23 -9.33
C LEU A 22 18.65 28.28 -8.55
N VAL A 23 19.60 28.80 -7.77
CA VAL A 23 20.47 27.96 -6.93
C VAL A 23 19.64 27.13 -5.93
N LEU A 24 18.65 27.75 -5.28
CA LEU A 24 17.75 27.03 -4.38
C LEU A 24 16.92 25.97 -5.11
N SER A 25 16.47 26.23 -6.33
CA SER A 25 15.73 25.24 -7.13
C SER A 25 16.57 24.02 -7.50
N VAL A 26 17.86 24.22 -7.79
CA VAL A 26 18.82 23.12 -8.03
C VAL A 26 18.97 22.28 -6.77
N LEU A 27 19.20 22.91 -5.61
CA LEU A 27 19.32 22.20 -4.34
C LEU A 27 18.05 21.41 -4.00
N ALA A 28 16.87 22.02 -4.17
CA ALA A 28 15.59 21.35 -3.94
C ALA A 28 15.40 20.15 -4.89
N TYR A 29 15.72 20.30 -6.18
CA TYR A 29 15.65 19.21 -7.15
C TYR A 29 16.58 18.04 -6.77
N PHE A 30 17.82 18.32 -6.38
CA PHE A 30 18.78 17.29 -6.00
C PHE A 30 18.43 16.60 -4.67
N ILE A 31 18.04 17.36 -3.64
CA ILE A 31 17.81 16.78 -2.31
C ILE A 31 16.42 16.12 -2.26
N VAL A 32 15.38 16.87 -2.61
CA VAL A 32 13.99 16.43 -2.48
C VAL A 32 13.57 15.58 -3.67
N GLY A 33 13.93 16.02 -4.89
CA GLY A 33 13.57 15.31 -6.12
C GLY A 33 14.19 13.91 -6.19
N ILE A 34 15.49 13.78 -5.94
CA ILE A 34 16.14 12.46 -5.96
C ILE A 34 15.61 11.55 -4.84
N GLY A 35 15.45 12.07 -3.62
CA GLY A 35 14.87 11.29 -2.52
C GLY A 35 13.47 10.76 -2.84
N SER A 36 12.62 11.61 -3.41
CA SER A 36 11.26 11.25 -3.85
C SER A 36 11.29 10.24 -5.01
N ALA A 37 12.21 10.40 -5.96
CA ALA A 37 12.38 9.47 -7.08
C ALA A 37 12.84 8.08 -6.62
N ILE A 38 13.77 8.01 -5.66
CA ILE A 38 14.21 6.76 -5.02
C ILE A 38 13.02 6.11 -4.32
N ASN A 39 12.28 6.85 -3.49
CA ASN A 39 11.11 6.31 -2.80
C ASN A 39 10.08 5.76 -3.79
N ALA A 40 9.76 6.52 -4.83
CA ALA A 40 8.80 6.09 -5.85
C ALA A 40 9.26 4.87 -6.67
N ARG A 41 10.58 4.69 -6.80
CA ARG A 41 11.18 3.56 -7.52
C ARG A 41 11.20 2.28 -6.68
N TYR A 42 11.58 2.37 -5.41
CA TYR A 42 11.75 1.20 -4.54
C TYR A 42 10.48 0.85 -3.75
N HIS A 43 9.56 1.79 -3.59
CA HIS A 43 8.26 1.59 -2.92
C HIS A 43 7.09 1.98 -3.84
N PRO A 44 6.93 1.33 -5.01
CA PRO A 44 5.93 1.71 -6.01
C PRO A 44 4.47 1.51 -5.55
N GLN A 45 4.27 0.82 -4.43
CA GLN A 45 2.97 0.55 -3.82
C GLN A 45 2.63 1.52 -2.67
N HIS A 46 3.53 2.42 -2.31
CA HIS A 46 3.34 3.34 -1.18
C HIS A 46 2.22 4.35 -1.45
N GLU A 47 1.49 4.76 -0.40
CA GLU A 47 0.41 5.77 -0.49
C GLU A 47 0.89 7.15 -1.01
N TRP A 48 2.20 7.43 -0.97
CA TRP A 48 2.78 8.70 -1.41
C TRP A 48 3.43 8.61 -2.79
N VAL A 49 3.45 7.44 -3.43
CA VAL A 49 4.16 7.25 -4.72
C VAL A 49 3.69 8.21 -5.81
N SER A 50 2.38 8.46 -5.89
CA SER A 50 1.80 9.38 -6.88
C SER A 50 2.20 10.82 -6.58
N TYR A 51 2.21 11.19 -5.31
CA TYR A 51 2.68 12.50 -4.84
C TYR A 51 4.17 12.69 -5.11
N ASP A 52 5.00 11.70 -4.81
CA ASP A 52 6.45 11.75 -5.04
C ASP A 52 6.78 11.93 -6.51
N ARG A 53 6.09 11.20 -7.40
CA ARG A 53 6.25 11.38 -8.86
C ARG A 53 5.84 12.78 -9.30
N ALA A 54 4.69 13.27 -8.82
CA ALA A 54 4.25 14.63 -9.11
C ALA A 54 5.23 15.69 -8.59
N LEU A 55 5.78 15.48 -7.39
CA LEU A 55 6.77 16.37 -6.79
C LEU A 55 8.06 16.42 -7.62
N VAL A 56 8.55 15.29 -8.11
CA VAL A 56 9.69 15.23 -9.04
C VAL A 56 9.42 16.04 -10.30
N HIS A 57 8.24 15.85 -10.92
CA HIS A 57 7.85 16.62 -12.09
C HIS A 57 7.76 18.12 -11.79
N LEU A 58 7.13 18.51 -10.68
CA LEU A 58 7.03 19.91 -10.27
C LEU A 58 8.41 20.53 -10.07
N LEU A 59 9.32 19.86 -9.37
CA LEU A 59 10.67 20.37 -9.14
C LEU A 59 11.45 20.52 -10.45
N GLN A 60 11.24 19.64 -11.41
CA GLN A 60 11.80 19.79 -12.76
C GLN A 60 11.26 21.04 -13.47
N TRP A 61 9.95 21.31 -13.37
CA TRP A 61 9.34 22.55 -13.89
C TRP A 61 9.87 23.81 -13.19
N VAL A 62 9.97 23.77 -11.85
CA VAL A 62 10.53 24.87 -11.04
C VAL A 62 11.95 25.19 -11.48
N PHE A 63 12.80 24.18 -11.70
CA PHE A 63 14.16 24.37 -12.20
C PHE A 63 14.17 25.08 -13.57
N TRP A 64 13.40 24.60 -14.54
CA TRP A 64 13.35 25.21 -15.87
C TRP A 64 12.80 26.64 -15.87
N ILE A 65 11.74 26.89 -15.10
CA ILE A 65 11.15 28.23 -14.98
C ILE A 65 12.09 29.18 -14.21
N ALA A 66 12.80 28.71 -13.18
CA ALA A 66 13.79 29.50 -12.48
C ALA A 66 14.97 29.86 -13.39
N ALA A 67 15.44 28.92 -14.22
CA ALA A 67 16.50 29.17 -15.19
C ALA A 67 16.06 30.20 -16.25
N ALA A 68 14.86 30.03 -16.81
CA ALA A 68 14.28 30.99 -17.75
C ALA A 68 14.08 32.37 -17.10
N ALA A 69 13.63 32.43 -15.84
CA ALA A 69 13.49 33.66 -15.08
C ALA A 69 14.84 34.38 -14.88
N ALA A 70 15.88 33.65 -14.48
CA ALA A 70 17.22 34.21 -14.26
C ALA A 70 17.83 34.75 -15.56
N VAL A 71 17.80 33.96 -16.63
CA VAL A 71 18.34 34.36 -17.95
C VAL A 71 17.52 35.49 -18.57
N GLY A 72 16.19 35.34 -18.60
CA GLY A 72 15.29 36.33 -19.19
C GLY A 72 15.31 37.67 -18.45
N SER A 73 15.35 37.65 -17.11
CA SER A 73 15.46 38.87 -16.31
C SER A 73 16.81 39.56 -16.51
N SER A 74 17.91 38.81 -16.62
CA SER A 74 19.24 39.34 -16.92
C SER A 74 19.28 40.02 -18.29
N LEU A 75 18.73 39.37 -19.33
CA LEU A 75 18.65 39.93 -20.69
C LEU A 75 17.78 41.20 -20.73
N ALA A 76 16.61 41.17 -20.09
CA ALA A 76 15.71 42.33 -20.01
C ALA A 76 16.36 43.53 -19.30
N LEU A 77 17.21 43.27 -18.30
CA LEU A 77 17.97 44.32 -17.60
C LEU A 77 19.02 44.96 -18.52
N VAL A 78 19.74 44.15 -19.31
CA VAL A 78 20.71 44.64 -20.32
C VAL A 78 20.01 45.50 -21.38
N LEU A 79 18.83 45.07 -21.84
CA LEU A 79 17.98 45.83 -22.76
C LEU A 79 17.28 47.05 -22.13
N ARG A 80 17.63 47.40 -20.89
CA ARG A 80 17.09 48.53 -20.10
C ARG A 80 15.57 48.44 -19.82
N ARG A 81 14.92 47.28 -20.00
CA ARG A 81 13.50 47.04 -19.71
C ARG A 81 13.24 46.70 -18.24
N ARG A 82 13.65 47.58 -17.33
CA ARG A 82 13.69 47.32 -15.88
C ARG A 82 12.36 46.92 -15.23
N VAL A 83 11.24 47.51 -15.68
CA VAL A 83 9.91 47.15 -15.14
C VAL A 83 9.53 45.74 -15.57
N ALA A 84 9.79 45.38 -16.84
CA ALA A 84 9.53 44.04 -17.36
C ALA A 84 10.40 42.99 -16.66
N THR A 85 11.67 43.30 -16.37
CA THR A 85 12.56 42.43 -15.57
C THR A 85 11.92 42.00 -14.25
N SER A 86 11.47 42.98 -13.44
CA SER A 86 10.92 42.69 -12.12
C SER A 86 9.55 42.03 -12.21
N ALA A 87 8.68 42.48 -13.12
CA ALA A 87 7.37 41.89 -13.32
C ALA A 87 7.47 40.42 -13.75
N PHE A 88 8.42 40.08 -14.62
CA PHE A 88 8.66 38.71 -15.08
C PHE A 88 9.08 37.79 -13.94
N VAL A 89 10.05 38.20 -13.12
CA VAL A 89 10.49 37.42 -11.95
C VAL A 89 9.33 37.18 -10.98
N VAL A 90 8.58 38.22 -10.64
CA VAL A 90 7.42 38.10 -9.74
C VAL A 90 6.36 37.18 -10.31
N ALA A 91 6.00 37.34 -11.59
CA ALA A 91 4.98 36.52 -12.24
C ALA A 91 5.36 35.03 -12.27
N CYS A 92 6.61 34.71 -12.62
CA CYS A 92 7.09 33.32 -12.63
C CYS A 92 7.01 32.70 -11.22
N TRP A 93 7.50 33.38 -10.19
CA TRP A 93 7.52 32.81 -8.83
C TRP A 93 6.14 32.71 -8.20
N VAL A 94 5.27 33.71 -8.40
CA VAL A 94 3.87 33.63 -7.93
C VAL A 94 3.13 32.49 -8.65
N GLY A 95 3.32 32.36 -9.97
CA GLY A 95 2.74 31.27 -10.75
C GLY A 95 3.23 29.89 -10.30
N LEU A 96 4.52 29.74 -10.01
CA LEU A 96 5.09 28.50 -9.49
C LEU A 96 4.55 28.13 -8.10
N VAL A 97 4.45 29.09 -7.19
CA VAL A 97 3.96 28.84 -5.83
C VAL A 97 2.49 28.43 -5.86
N ILE A 98 1.64 29.23 -6.49
CA ILE A 98 0.19 28.96 -6.55
C ILE A 98 -0.07 27.70 -7.38
N GLY A 99 0.50 27.62 -8.59
CA GLY A 99 0.32 26.49 -9.49
C GLY A 99 0.87 25.18 -8.91
N GLY A 100 2.03 25.23 -8.25
CA GLY A 100 2.63 24.08 -7.58
C GLY A 100 1.79 23.57 -6.41
N THR A 101 1.27 24.46 -5.56
CA THR A 101 0.38 24.08 -4.47
C THR A 101 -0.92 23.44 -4.97
N VAL A 102 -1.56 24.04 -5.98
CA VAL A 102 -2.79 23.49 -6.59
C VAL A 102 -2.50 22.14 -7.24
N TYR A 103 -1.40 22.01 -7.99
CA TYR A 103 -1.01 20.78 -8.66
C TYR A 103 -0.82 19.64 -7.64
N LEU A 104 -0.02 19.87 -6.59
CA LEU A 104 0.26 18.84 -5.58
C LEU A 104 -0.98 18.47 -4.76
N ASN A 105 -1.85 19.42 -4.40
CA ASN A 105 -3.09 19.14 -3.67
C ASN A 105 -4.10 18.33 -4.49
N SER A 106 -3.97 18.33 -5.82
CA SER A 106 -4.87 17.59 -6.72
C SER A 106 -4.39 16.16 -6.99
N VAL A 107 -3.22 15.76 -6.47
CA VAL A 107 -2.66 14.43 -6.70
C VAL A 107 -3.35 13.42 -5.78
N PRO A 108 -3.98 12.36 -6.33
CA PRO A 108 -4.59 11.33 -5.51
C PRO A 108 -3.54 10.56 -4.69
N ARG A 109 -3.94 10.04 -3.54
CA ARG A 109 -3.10 9.14 -2.73
C ARG A 109 -2.98 7.77 -3.41
N GLY A 110 -1.77 7.23 -3.40
CA GLY A 110 -1.42 5.92 -3.94
C GLY A 110 -1.63 5.81 -5.46
N PRO A 111 -1.29 4.66 -6.05
CA PRO A 111 -1.87 4.24 -7.32
C PRO A 111 -3.40 4.14 -7.19
N GLN A 112 -4.15 3.99 -8.28
CA GLN A 112 -5.60 3.76 -8.14
C GLN A 112 -5.93 2.30 -7.80
N HIS A 113 -5.22 1.38 -8.46
CA HIS A 113 -5.39 -0.05 -8.30
C HIS A 113 -4.07 -0.79 -8.58
N PHE A 114 -4.04 -2.06 -8.17
CA PHE A 114 -2.98 -2.99 -8.44
C PHE A 114 -3.54 -4.21 -9.16
N ASP A 115 -3.05 -4.50 -10.36
CA ASP A 115 -3.36 -5.75 -11.03
C ASP A 115 -2.48 -6.87 -10.45
N ARG A 116 -3.12 -7.96 -10.03
CA ARG A 116 -2.47 -9.13 -9.42
C ARG A 116 -3.11 -10.41 -9.91
N TYR A 117 -2.36 -11.51 -9.83
CA TYR A 117 -2.81 -12.81 -10.29
C TYR A 117 -2.66 -13.84 -9.17
N ALA A 118 -3.62 -14.75 -9.06
CA ALA A 118 -3.51 -15.95 -8.23
C ALA A 118 -3.85 -17.17 -9.09
N GLY A 119 -2.81 -17.79 -9.65
CA GLY A 119 -2.98 -18.76 -10.74
C GLY A 119 -3.53 -18.07 -11.98
N GLU A 120 -4.65 -18.58 -12.50
CA GLU A 120 -5.32 -18.03 -13.69
C GLU A 120 -6.24 -16.84 -13.39
N MET A 121 -6.53 -16.58 -12.11
CA MET A 121 -7.44 -15.51 -11.70
C MET A 121 -6.73 -14.15 -11.73
N HIS A 122 -7.36 -13.16 -12.34
CA HIS A 122 -6.92 -11.75 -12.37
C HIS A 122 -7.75 -10.91 -11.40
N PHE A 123 -7.06 -10.15 -10.55
CA PHE A 123 -7.64 -9.23 -9.58
C PHE A 123 -7.15 -7.80 -9.82
N ARG A 124 -8.08 -6.85 -9.82
CA ARG A 124 -7.83 -5.41 -9.77
C ARG A 124 -8.10 -4.89 -8.37
N ILE A 125 -7.05 -4.84 -7.56
CA ILE A 125 -7.15 -4.57 -6.12
C ILE A 125 -7.05 -3.06 -5.86
N PRO A 126 -8.00 -2.45 -5.13
CA PRO A 126 -7.92 -1.04 -4.76
C PRO A 126 -6.68 -0.71 -3.94
N TRP A 127 -6.12 0.47 -4.15
CA TRP A 127 -4.82 0.82 -3.59
C TRP A 127 -4.72 0.78 -2.06
N GLN A 128 -5.84 1.02 -1.38
CA GLN A 128 -5.95 1.00 0.07
C GLN A 128 -5.63 -0.37 0.67
N PHE A 129 -5.74 -1.45 -0.12
CA PHE A 129 -5.34 -2.82 0.23
C PHE A 129 -3.91 -3.16 -0.24
N GLY A 130 -3.08 -2.16 -0.56
CA GLY A 130 -1.77 -2.30 -1.22
C GLY A 130 -1.07 -3.63 -0.95
N PRO A 131 -0.93 -4.51 -1.97
CA PRO A 131 -0.54 -5.89 -1.75
C PRO A 131 0.94 -5.98 -1.40
N GLU A 132 1.30 -6.81 -0.42
CA GLU A 132 2.69 -7.09 -0.06
C GLU A 132 3.24 -8.30 -0.83
N GLY A 133 4.53 -8.28 -1.14
CA GLY A 133 5.26 -9.44 -1.64
C GLY A 133 4.96 -9.83 -3.11
N TYR A 134 5.70 -10.84 -3.57
CA TYR A 134 5.59 -11.47 -4.90
C TYR A 134 5.47 -12.99 -4.72
N SER A 135 4.58 -13.44 -3.84
CA SER A 135 4.37 -14.87 -3.58
C SER A 135 3.55 -15.51 -4.71
N ASN A 136 3.34 -16.84 -4.67
CA ASN A 136 2.45 -17.57 -5.60
C ASN A 136 0.95 -17.22 -5.41
N GLY A 137 0.65 -16.12 -4.73
CA GLY A 137 -0.66 -15.58 -4.45
C GLY A 137 -0.57 -14.08 -4.21
N VAL A 138 -1.62 -13.52 -3.63
CA VAL A 138 -1.72 -12.09 -3.37
C VAL A 138 -1.91 -11.86 -1.88
N ASP A 139 -0.90 -11.30 -1.23
CA ASP A 139 -0.94 -10.95 0.19
C ASP A 139 -1.32 -9.47 0.35
N MET A 140 -2.15 -9.15 1.33
CA MET A 140 -2.57 -7.79 1.64
C MET A 140 -2.95 -7.65 3.11
N PHE A 141 -3.13 -6.42 3.57
CA PHE A 141 -3.51 -6.14 4.94
C PHE A 141 -4.76 -5.28 5.01
N LEU A 142 -5.65 -5.66 5.92
CA LEU A 142 -6.91 -4.99 6.16
C LEU A 142 -7.34 -5.16 7.62
N CYS A 143 -8.28 -4.35 8.07
CA CYS A 143 -8.90 -4.49 9.37
C CYS A 143 -10.17 -5.33 9.23
N LEU A 144 -10.21 -6.51 9.88
CA LEU A 144 -11.30 -7.49 9.67
C LEU A 144 -12.67 -7.00 10.13
N ASP A 145 -12.71 -6.10 11.10
CA ASP A 145 -13.93 -5.51 11.65
C ASP A 145 -14.66 -4.62 10.64
N THR A 146 -13.91 -3.82 9.89
CA THR A 146 -14.43 -2.83 8.92
C THR A 146 -14.24 -3.25 7.47
N LEU A 147 -13.45 -4.29 7.22
CA LEU A 147 -12.95 -4.70 5.89
C LEU A 147 -12.22 -3.59 5.13
N SER A 148 -11.77 -2.56 5.85
CA SER A 148 -11.06 -1.42 5.27
C SER A 148 -9.60 -1.78 5.05
N GLY A 149 -9.03 -1.37 3.91
CA GLY A 149 -7.64 -1.63 3.59
C GLY A 149 -6.69 -0.89 4.54
N ARG A 150 -5.47 -1.40 4.71
CA ARG A 150 -4.43 -0.84 5.60
C ARG A 150 -4.28 0.68 5.54
N TYR A 151 -4.40 1.28 4.36
CA TYR A 151 -4.19 2.72 4.17
C TYR A 151 -5.45 3.58 4.32
N ASP A 152 -6.60 2.95 4.57
CA ASP A 152 -7.85 3.64 4.90
C ASP A 152 -7.77 4.25 6.32
N GLU A 153 -8.40 5.42 6.54
CA GLU A 153 -8.47 6.05 7.85
C GLU A 153 -9.14 5.15 8.90
N ALA A 154 -10.15 4.38 8.50
CA ALA A 154 -10.83 3.44 9.38
C ALA A 154 -9.92 2.31 9.88
N CYS A 155 -8.85 1.97 9.13
CA CYS A 155 -7.92 0.90 9.48
C CYS A 155 -6.56 1.39 10.00
N ARG A 156 -6.21 2.66 9.82
CA ARG A 156 -4.90 3.23 10.18
C ARG A 156 -4.53 3.03 11.66
N HIS A 157 -5.52 3.07 12.55
CA HIS A 157 -5.36 2.85 13.99
C HIS A 157 -5.95 1.51 14.47
N GLY A 158 -6.47 0.71 13.55
CA GLY A 158 -7.07 -0.58 13.83
C GLY A 158 -6.04 -1.71 13.91
N ARG A 159 -6.51 -2.89 14.33
CA ARG A 159 -5.70 -4.11 14.28
C ARG A 159 -5.70 -4.65 12.86
N GLN A 160 -4.57 -4.50 12.18
CA GLN A 160 -4.39 -5.02 10.84
C GLN A 160 -4.18 -6.54 10.89
N SER A 161 -4.90 -7.23 10.00
CA SER A 161 -4.75 -8.65 9.73
C SER A 161 -4.28 -8.84 8.30
N GLN A 162 -3.47 -9.87 8.10
CA GLN A 162 -3.13 -10.32 6.77
C GLN A 162 -4.33 -11.05 6.16
N LEU A 163 -4.63 -10.73 4.90
CA LEU A 163 -5.47 -11.49 3.98
C LEU A 163 -4.60 -11.95 2.83
N SER A 164 -4.67 -13.22 2.46
CA SER A 164 -3.98 -13.75 1.30
C SER A 164 -4.93 -14.51 0.39
N ILE A 165 -4.73 -14.35 -0.91
CA ILE A 165 -5.47 -15.04 -1.97
C ILE A 165 -4.49 -15.97 -2.68
N TYR A 166 -4.76 -17.28 -2.63
CA TYR A 166 -3.96 -18.28 -3.32
C TYR A 166 -4.77 -18.94 -4.43
N PRO A 167 -4.13 -19.46 -5.50
CA PRO A 167 -4.83 -20.25 -6.50
C PRO A 167 -5.48 -21.49 -5.87
N ALA A 168 -6.67 -21.85 -6.35
CA ALA A 168 -7.30 -23.12 -6.00
C ALA A 168 -6.57 -24.27 -6.71
N MET A 169 -5.46 -24.74 -6.12
CA MET A 169 -4.76 -25.93 -6.62
C MET A 169 -5.51 -27.21 -6.22
N ASP A 170 -5.21 -28.32 -6.89
CA ASP A 170 -5.77 -29.64 -6.51
C ASP A 170 -5.46 -29.98 -5.06
N ARG A 171 -4.25 -29.62 -4.59
CA ARG A 171 -3.86 -29.65 -3.18
C ARG A 171 -4.22 -28.34 -2.51
N PHE A 172 -4.94 -28.41 -1.39
CA PHE A 172 -5.43 -27.26 -0.63
C PHE A 172 -4.31 -26.29 -0.21
N MET A 173 -3.06 -26.75 -0.08
CA MET A 173 -1.88 -25.89 0.07
C MET A 173 -0.70 -26.47 -0.72
N GLY A 174 -0.39 -25.85 -1.86
CA GLY A 174 0.60 -26.36 -2.81
C GLY A 174 2.06 -26.31 -2.37
N PHE A 175 2.45 -25.52 -1.35
CA PHE A 175 3.86 -25.45 -0.92
C PHE A 175 4.10 -25.02 0.54
N VAL A 176 3.12 -24.43 1.24
CA VAL A 176 3.35 -23.86 2.59
C VAL A 176 2.91 -24.77 3.74
N ALA A 177 1.95 -25.67 3.55
CA ALA A 177 1.83 -26.86 4.39
C ALA A 177 0.69 -27.76 3.92
N GLU A 178 0.96 -29.01 3.55
CA GLU A 178 0.05 -30.05 4.08
C GLU A 178 -0.06 -29.79 5.57
N THR A 179 -1.27 -29.52 6.05
CA THR A 179 -1.51 -29.16 7.44
C THR A 179 -0.76 -30.16 8.32
N PRO A 180 0.02 -29.73 9.33
CA PRO A 180 0.90 -30.62 10.10
C PRO A 180 0.23 -31.93 10.58
N TRP A 181 -1.09 -31.91 10.81
CA TRP A 181 -1.88 -33.10 11.13
C TRP A 181 -1.99 -34.14 10.02
N GLN A 182 -1.97 -33.76 8.74
CA GLN A 182 -1.96 -34.71 7.61
C GLN A 182 -0.63 -35.45 7.50
N ARG A 183 0.47 -34.74 7.78
CA ARG A 183 1.83 -35.30 7.73
C ARG A 183 2.19 -36.13 8.96
N HIS A 184 1.64 -35.76 10.11
CA HIS A 184 1.94 -36.37 11.40
C HIS A 184 0.66 -36.61 12.22
N PRO A 185 -0.31 -37.38 11.72
CA PRO A 185 -1.59 -37.60 12.42
C PRO A 185 -1.40 -38.18 13.83
N GLU A 186 -0.33 -38.93 14.06
CA GLU A 186 0.03 -39.50 15.35
C GLU A 186 0.29 -38.46 16.44
N LYS A 187 0.60 -37.21 16.07
CA LYS A 187 0.85 -36.11 17.01
C LYS A 187 -0.41 -35.36 17.43
N PHE A 188 -1.57 -35.74 16.89
CA PHE A 188 -2.84 -35.06 17.08
C PHE A 188 -3.86 -36.00 17.71
N ALA A 189 -4.41 -35.59 18.85
CA ALA A 189 -5.54 -36.25 19.47
C ALA A 189 -6.85 -35.72 18.87
N ALA A 190 -7.76 -36.60 18.48
CA ALA A 190 -9.11 -36.21 18.07
C ALA A 190 -9.87 -35.62 19.26
N ALA A 191 -10.49 -34.46 19.07
CA ALA A 191 -11.20 -33.71 20.11
C ALA A 191 -12.71 -33.56 19.82
N GLY A 192 -13.25 -34.42 18.94
CA GLY A 192 -14.66 -34.42 18.57
C GLY A 192 -14.98 -33.46 17.41
N VAL A 193 -16.25 -33.05 17.33
CA VAL A 193 -16.76 -32.14 16.27
C VAL A 193 -17.23 -30.83 16.89
N GLN A 194 -16.78 -29.70 16.35
CA GLN A 194 -17.16 -28.35 16.79
C GLN A 194 -17.64 -27.53 15.59
N SER A 195 -18.88 -27.03 15.64
CA SER A 195 -19.46 -26.19 14.58
C SER A 195 -19.31 -26.79 13.17
N GLY A 196 -19.57 -28.11 13.03
CA GLY A 196 -19.44 -28.83 11.75
C GLY A 196 -18.00 -29.12 11.30
N HIS A 197 -17.01 -28.90 12.17
CA HIS A 197 -15.59 -29.18 11.89
C HIS A 197 -15.09 -30.31 12.78
N GLN A 198 -14.32 -31.22 12.22
CA GLN A 198 -13.55 -32.18 12.99
C GLN A 198 -12.42 -31.44 13.72
N ALA A 199 -12.36 -31.59 15.04
CA ALA A 199 -11.39 -30.93 15.90
C ALA A 199 -10.25 -31.89 16.27
N TYR A 200 -9.04 -31.35 16.30
CA TYR A 200 -7.82 -32.04 16.69
C TYR A 200 -7.00 -31.14 17.62
N VAL A 201 -6.30 -31.75 18.57
CA VAL A 201 -5.45 -31.05 19.54
C VAL A 201 -4.05 -31.65 19.53
N GLN A 202 -3.03 -30.80 19.52
CA GLN A 202 -1.64 -31.19 19.68
C GLN A 202 -1.04 -30.46 20.87
N SER A 203 -0.46 -31.22 21.79
CA SER A 203 0.33 -30.67 22.89
C SER A 203 1.82 -30.74 22.57
N ILE A 204 2.41 -29.55 22.50
CA ILE A 204 3.82 -29.18 22.66
C ILE A 204 4.64 -29.95 23.71
N PRO A 205 5.41 -31.04 23.45
CA PRO A 205 6.22 -31.62 24.51
C PRO A 205 7.19 -30.58 25.10
N ALA A 206 7.39 -30.61 26.42
CA ALA A 206 8.15 -29.59 27.16
C ALA A 206 9.63 -29.45 26.72
N GLU A 207 10.15 -30.43 25.99
CA GLU A 207 11.54 -30.50 25.51
C GLU A 207 11.75 -29.82 24.14
N GLY A 208 10.71 -29.21 23.55
CA GLY A 208 10.75 -28.55 22.25
C GLY A 208 11.15 -27.06 22.28
N ARG A 209 11.31 -26.43 21.10
CA ARG A 209 11.59 -24.97 20.96
C ARG A 209 10.47 -24.07 21.51
N ARG A 210 9.28 -24.60 21.76
CA ARG A 210 8.13 -23.90 22.39
C ARG A 210 7.43 -24.82 23.40
N PRO A 211 7.99 -24.98 24.61
CA PRO A 211 7.51 -25.93 25.61
C PRO A 211 6.05 -25.69 26.00
N GLY A 212 5.25 -26.76 26.10
CA GLY A 212 3.95 -26.72 26.77
C GLY A 212 2.81 -26.05 26.02
N LEU A 213 3.02 -25.57 24.78
CA LEU A 213 1.96 -24.94 24.00
C LEU A 213 0.95 -25.96 23.47
N THR A 214 -0.34 -25.63 23.57
CA THR A 214 -1.40 -26.40 22.93
C THR A 214 -1.83 -25.73 21.61
N LEU A 215 -1.87 -26.52 20.55
CA LEU A 215 -2.42 -26.11 19.24
C LEU A 215 -3.76 -26.79 19.00
N TYR A 216 -4.72 -26.00 18.51
CA TYR A 216 -6.05 -26.48 18.17
C TYR A 216 -6.23 -26.41 16.66
N TYR A 217 -6.68 -27.51 16.07
CA TYR A 217 -6.87 -27.64 14.63
C TYR A 217 -8.32 -28.00 14.34
N PHE A 218 -8.93 -27.30 13.39
CA PHE A 218 -10.31 -27.52 12.95
C PHE A 218 -10.31 -27.78 11.44
N LEU A 219 -10.99 -28.84 11.02
CA LEU A 219 -11.05 -29.29 9.64
C LEU A 219 -12.49 -29.46 9.19
N ARG A 220 -12.82 -28.96 7.99
CA ARG A 220 -14.06 -29.30 7.29
C ARG A 220 -13.73 -29.81 5.90
N SER A 221 -14.39 -30.90 5.52
CA SER A 221 -14.29 -31.52 4.20
C SER A 221 -15.66 -31.60 3.54
N ASP A 222 -15.69 -31.73 2.22
CA ASP A 222 -16.89 -32.09 1.47
C ASP A 222 -17.20 -33.60 1.63
N PRO A 223 -18.37 -34.09 1.15
CA PRO A 223 -18.73 -35.50 1.20
C PRO A 223 -17.72 -36.43 0.52
N GLU A 224 -16.98 -35.93 -0.47
CA GLU A 224 -15.92 -36.63 -1.20
C GLU A 224 -14.58 -36.67 -0.44
N GLY A 225 -14.52 -36.03 0.74
CA GLY A 225 -13.34 -36.02 1.62
C GLY A 225 -12.31 -34.92 1.30
N LYS A 226 -12.60 -34.04 0.34
CA LYS A 226 -11.73 -32.91 -0.02
C LYS A 226 -11.83 -31.81 1.03
N THR A 227 -10.68 -31.32 1.49
CA THR A 227 -10.62 -30.23 2.45
C THR A 227 -11.21 -28.94 1.89
N LEU A 228 -12.22 -28.42 2.57
CA LEU A 228 -12.86 -27.13 2.29
C LEU A 228 -12.34 -26.04 3.23
N ARG A 229 -11.98 -26.36 4.46
CA ARG A 229 -11.53 -25.37 5.44
C ARG A 229 -10.59 -25.97 6.46
N THR A 230 -9.56 -25.21 6.82
CA THR A 230 -8.69 -25.52 7.95
C THR A 230 -8.52 -24.29 8.82
N VAL A 231 -8.53 -24.47 10.14
CA VAL A 231 -8.22 -23.42 11.10
C VAL A 231 -7.24 -23.95 12.12
N GLU A 232 -6.12 -23.25 12.27
CA GLU A 232 -5.09 -23.53 13.28
C GLU A 232 -5.10 -22.40 14.29
N CYS A 233 -5.41 -22.70 15.55
CA CYS A 233 -5.41 -21.74 16.64
C CYS A 233 -4.28 -22.04 17.62
N PHE A 234 -3.55 -20.99 17.98
CA PHE A 234 -2.54 -21.01 19.02
C PHE A 234 -3.20 -20.77 20.38
N GLU A 235 -2.62 -21.34 21.44
CA GLU A 235 -3.03 -21.07 22.82
C GLU A 235 -3.01 -19.58 23.18
N SER A 236 -2.09 -18.81 22.59
CA SER A 236 -2.01 -17.35 22.70
C SER A 236 -3.22 -16.58 22.14
N GLY A 237 -4.15 -17.27 21.46
CA GLY A 237 -5.43 -16.74 21.02
C GLY A 237 -5.45 -16.23 19.57
N GLY A 238 -4.38 -16.37 18.79
CA GLY A 238 -4.41 -16.14 17.34
C GLY A 238 -4.84 -17.39 16.57
N CYS A 239 -5.55 -17.23 15.46
CA CYS A 239 -5.95 -18.30 14.57
C CYS A 239 -5.59 -17.97 13.12
N ASN A 240 -5.04 -18.96 12.42
CA ASN A 240 -4.79 -18.99 10.99
C ASN A 240 -5.96 -19.69 10.31
N HIS A 241 -6.69 -18.99 9.46
CA HIS A 241 -7.83 -19.53 8.71
C HIS A 241 -7.44 -19.77 7.27
N HIS A 242 -7.80 -20.92 6.73
CA HIS A 242 -7.72 -21.21 5.31
C HIS A 242 -9.08 -21.72 4.83
N THR A 243 -9.59 -21.15 3.74
CA THR A 243 -10.90 -21.48 3.18
C THR A 243 -10.80 -21.72 1.69
N ARG A 244 -11.23 -22.89 1.23
CA ARG A 244 -11.38 -23.19 -0.19
C ARG A 244 -12.66 -22.54 -0.67
N LEU A 245 -12.52 -21.64 -1.62
CA LEU A 245 -13.64 -21.18 -2.44
C LEU A 245 -13.53 -21.84 -3.82
N GLU A 246 -14.54 -21.66 -4.66
CA GLU A 246 -14.63 -22.33 -5.96
C GLU A 246 -13.38 -22.11 -6.83
N ARG A 247 -12.88 -20.87 -6.87
CA ARG A 247 -11.82 -20.43 -7.80
C ARG A 247 -10.48 -20.10 -7.14
N TYR A 248 -10.46 -19.88 -5.83
CA TYR A 248 -9.27 -19.49 -5.08
C TYR A 248 -9.37 -19.91 -3.62
N ILE A 249 -8.27 -19.78 -2.88
CA ILE A 249 -8.18 -20.09 -1.45
C ILE A 249 -7.93 -18.78 -0.72
N LEU A 250 -8.71 -18.53 0.33
CA LEU A 250 -8.49 -17.41 1.23
C LEU A 250 -7.71 -17.86 2.45
N TYR A 251 -6.69 -17.10 2.80
CA TYR A 251 -6.00 -17.18 4.09
C TYR A 251 -6.17 -15.87 4.85
N TYR A 252 -6.47 -15.93 6.14
CA TYR A 252 -6.46 -14.75 6.99
C TYR A 252 -6.17 -15.09 8.45
N THR A 253 -5.71 -14.10 9.21
CA THR A 253 -5.45 -14.23 10.65
C THR A 253 -6.51 -13.51 11.48
N ALA A 254 -7.12 -14.21 12.43
CA ALA A 254 -8.16 -13.67 13.30
C ALA A 254 -7.96 -14.13 14.75
N PRO A 255 -8.47 -13.39 15.75
CA PRO A 255 -8.46 -13.85 17.13
C PRO A 255 -9.40 -15.05 17.32
N ARG A 256 -9.06 -15.95 18.25
CA ARG A 256 -9.83 -17.16 18.58
C ARG A 256 -11.26 -16.84 19.02
N THR A 257 -11.48 -15.67 19.61
CA THR A 257 -12.82 -15.19 19.97
C THR A 257 -13.74 -15.00 18.76
N ALA A 258 -13.19 -14.87 17.55
CA ALA A 258 -13.95 -14.78 16.30
C ALA A 258 -14.36 -16.14 15.72
N LEU A 259 -13.95 -17.27 16.34
CA LEU A 259 -14.28 -18.62 15.86
C LEU A 259 -15.79 -18.86 15.61
N PRO A 260 -16.74 -18.38 16.44
CA PRO A 260 -18.16 -18.59 16.18
C PRO A 260 -18.68 -17.86 14.92
N GLN A 261 -18.00 -16.80 14.50
CA GLN A 261 -18.43 -15.91 13.40
C GLN A 261 -17.64 -16.15 12.11
N TRP A 262 -16.90 -17.24 12.05
CA TRP A 262 -15.90 -17.47 11.02
C TRP A 262 -16.50 -17.68 9.61
N GLU A 263 -17.70 -18.24 9.49
CA GLU A 263 -18.43 -18.38 8.21
C GLU A 263 -18.95 -17.04 7.71
N GLU A 264 -19.37 -16.17 8.64
CA GLU A 264 -19.75 -14.80 8.32
C GLU A 264 -18.56 -14.01 7.80
N MET A 265 -17.41 -14.14 8.46
CA MET A 265 -16.16 -13.52 8.02
C MET A 265 -15.72 -14.05 6.64
N ASP A 266 -15.78 -15.36 6.41
CA ASP A 266 -15.47 -15.94 5.10
C ASP A 266 -16.37 -15.35 4.00
N ARG A 267 -17.67 -15.21 4.27
CA ARG A 267 -18.62 -14.66 3.29
C ARG A 267 -18.34 -13.20 2.98
N LYS A 268 -18.04 -12.41 4.02
CA LYS A 268 -17.64 -11.00 3.89
C LYS A 268 -16.35 -10.84 3.08
N LEU A 269 -15.32 -11.61 3.42
CA LEU A 269 -14.03 -11.59 2.72
C LEU A 269 -14.18 -12.11 1.28
N LYS A 270 -14.98 -13.15 1.05
CA LYS A 270 -15.33 -13.62 -0.30
C LYS A 270 -15.97 -12.51 -1.11
N SER A 271 -17.02 -11.88 -0.58
CA SER A 271 -17.72 -10.79 -1.26
C SER A 271 -16.79 -9.61 -1.59
N LEU A 272 -15.88 -9.28 -0.67
CA LEU A 272 -14.88 -8.24 -0.89
C LEU A 272 -13.93 -8.64 -2.03
N VAL A 273 -13.36 -9.85 -1.98
CA VAL A 273 -12.39 -10.31 -2.99
C VAL A 273 -13.02 -10.50 -4.36
N ASP A 274 -14.23 -11.06 -4.42
CA ASP A 274 -14.98 -11.21 -5.68
C ASP A 274 -15.27 -9.85 -6.34
N SER A 275 -15.39 -8.75 -5.57
CA SER A 275 -15.55 -7.41 -6.11
C SER A 275 -14.32 -6.89 -6.88
N TRP A 276 -13.16 -7.55 -6.71
CA TRP A 276 -11.92 -7.21 -7.39
C TRP A 276 -11.63 -8.10 -8.59
N VAL A 277 -12.38 -9.18 -8.77
CA VAL A 277 -12.16 -10.13 -9.88
C VAL A 277 -12.44 -9.41 -11.20
N VAL A 278 -11.48 -9.48 -12.11
CA VAL A 278 -11.66 -9.01 -13.49
C VAL A 278 -12.27 -10.17 -14.30
N PRO A 279 -13.42 -9.95 -14.97
CA PRO A 279 -14.10 -10.99 -15.73
C PRO A 279 -13.38 -11.38 -17.03
#